data_AF-Q01NM9-F1
#
_entry.id   AF-Q01NM9-F1
#
_cell.length_a   1.000
_cell.length_b   1.000
_cell.length_c   1.000
_cell.angle_alpha   90.00
_cell.angle_beta   90.00
_cell.angle_gamma   90.00
#
_symmetry.space_group_name_H-M   'P 1'
#
loop_
_entity.id
_entity.type
_entity.pdbx_description
1 polymer ?
#
loop_
_entity_poly.entity_id
_entity_poly.type
_entity_poly.pdbx_seq_one_letter_code
_entity_poly.pdbx_strand_id
1 'polypeptide(L)'
;MKPRLQGIIVFRRVIMLALLAVASAAAADLPIRPLTVCEITADLAAHEGKDVAVLGRYSFRRDGRWIGEEACEPAAKTPPSLWLSEDSTTAPKPPGEFELDVPSLNRKFADLLHRTSLAKFRFGNPEYDRWAVIYGRVVPRKADAAHKASADLLFRGNGVVIFLTTEQ
;
A
#
# COMPACT_ATOMS: atom_id res chain seq x y z
N MET A 1 44.42 66.79 -7.89
CA MET A 1 42.98 66.66 -7.62
C MET A 1 42.59 65.19 -7.59
N LYS A 2 42.12 64.69 -6.44
CA LYS A 2 41.29 63.46 -6.28
C LYS A 2 39.84 63.80 -6.73
N PRO A 3 38.93 62.86 -7.07
CA PRO A 3 38.74 61.52 -6.46
C PRO A 3 38.45 60.42 -7.54
N ARG A 4 38.04 59.16 -7.32
CA ARG A 4 37.35 58.48 -6.23
C ARG A 4 37.50 56.96 -6.44
N LEU A 5 38.27 56.29 -5.58
CA LEU A 5 38.35 54.83 -5.47
C LEU A 5 37.18 54.40 -4.55
N GLN A 6 35.98 54.21 -5.09
CA GLN A 6 34.80 53.91 -4.28
C GLN A 6 33.74 53.25 -5.16
N GLY A 7 33.84 51.94 -5.37
CA GLY A 7 32.85 51.21 -6.16
C GLY A 7 32.87 49.69 -6.04
N ILE A 8 34.00 49.10 -5.65
CA ILE A 8 34.16 47.64 -5.76
C ILE A 8 33.75 46.89 -4.48
N ILE A 9 33.54 47.58 -3.35
CA ILE A 9 33.29 46.92 -2.05
C ILE A 9 31.83 46.52 -1.83
N VAL A 10 30.87 47.06 -2.60
CA VAL A 10 29.43 46.82 -2.34
C VAL A 10 28.89 45.59 -3.08
N PHE A 11 29.47 45.23 -4.22
CA PHE A 11 28.93 44.14 -5.07
C PHE A 11 29.30 42.72 -4.65
N ARG A 12 30.16 42.55 -3.64
CA ARG A 12 30.62 41.21 -3.22
C ARG A 12 29.76 40.58 -2.11
N ARG A 13 28.90 41.36 -1.44
CA ARG A 13 28.03 40.87 -0.36
C ARG A 13 26.66 40.38 -0.84
N VAL A 14 26.23 40.76 -2.05
CA VAL A 14 24.91 40.37 -2.58
C VAL A 14 24.91 38.96 -3.17
N ILE A 15 26.07 38.46 -3.62
CA ILE A 15 26.18 37.13 -4.23
C ILE A 15 26.13 36.00 -3.18
N MET A 16 26.47 36.27 -1.91
CA MET A 16 26.49 35.23 -0.86
C MET A 16 25.11 34.91 -0.28
N LEU A 17 24.10 35.78 -0.46
CA LEU A 17 22.74 35.54 0.03
C LEU A 17 21.83 34.83 -0.99
N ALA A 18 22.25 34.68 -2.24
CA ALA A 18 21.45 34.01 -3.28
C ALA A 18 21.61 32.47 -3.31
N LEU A 19 22.51 31.90 -2.51
CA LEU A 19 22.90 30.49 -2.58
C LEU A 19 22.45 29.60 -1.41
N LEU A 20 21.66 30.11 -0.45
CA LEU A 20 21.21 29.33 0.71
C LEU A 20 19.70 29.15 0.85
N ALA A 21 18.92 29.41 -0.21
CA ALA A 21 17.53 28.98 -0.28
C ALA A 21 17.44 27.57 -0.90
N VAL A 22 18.13 26.59 -0.31
CA VAL A 22 17.73 25.18 -0.51
C VAL A 22 16.47 25.01 0.33
N ALA A 23 15.33 25.35 -0.28
CA ALA A 23 14.04 25.00 0.25
C ALA A 23 13.97 23.47 0.25
N SER A 24 14.27 22.87 1.40
CA SER A 24 13.87 21.50 1.71
C SER A 24 12.35 21.50 1.79
N ALA A 25 11.69 21.46 0.63
CA ALA A 25 10.31 21.06 0.56
C ALA A 25 10.28 19.62 1.09
N ALA A 26 9.90 19.45 2.35
CA ALA A 26 9.40 18.18 2.82
C ALA A 26 8.24 17.84 1.88
N ALA A 27 8.48 16.92 0.95
CA ALA A 27 7.40 16.35 0.17
C ALA A 27 6.49 15.70 1.22
N ALA A 28 5.34 16.32 1.49
CA ALA A 28 4.29 15.66 2.24
C ALA A 28 3.97 14.38 1.46
N ASP A 29 4.17 13.22 2.09
CA ASP A 29 3.87 11.95 1.45
C ASP A 29 2.38 11.97 1.09
N LEU A 30 2.07 11.78 -0.20
CA LEU A 30 0.67 11.77 -0.65
C LEU A 30 -0.07 10.59 0.02
N PRO A 31 -1.35 10.75 0.39
CA PRO A 31 -2.14 9.66 0.93
C PRO A 31 -2.07 8.41 0.05
N ILE A 32 -1.81 7.25 0.66
CA ILE A 32 -1.68 5.98 -0.03
C ILE A 32 -3.05 5.57 -0.55
N ARG A 33 -3.15 5.44 -1.87
CA ARG A 33 -4.34 4.90 -2.51
C ARG A 33 -4.37 3.38 -2.33
N PRO A 34 -5.37 2.81 -1.63
CA PRO A 34 -5.46 1.35 -1.51
C PRO A 34 -5.81 0.74 -2.87
N LEU A 35 -5.22 -0.42 -3.15
CA LEU A 35 -5.52 -1.27 -4.30
C LEU A 35 -6.33 -2.48 -3.84
N THR A 36 -7.33 -2.89 -4.60
CA THR A 36 -8.03 -4.16 -4.34
C THR A 36 -7.20 -5.33 -4.87
N VAL A 37 -7.50 -6.55 -4.43
CA VAL A 37 -6.80 -7.75 -4.92
C VAL A 37 -7.06 -7.97 -6.41
N CYS A 38 -8.26 -7.68 -6.91
CA CYS A 38 -8.58 -7.72 -8.32
C CYS A 38 -7.75 -6.71 -9.14
N GLU A 39 -7.55 -5.48 -8.66
CA GLU A 39 -6.68 -4.51 -9.33
C GLU A 39 -5.24 -5.05 -9.44
N ILE A 40 -4.73 -5.64 -8.37
CA ILE A 40 -3.36 -6.20 -8.35
C ILE A 40 -3.25 -7.40 -9.29
N THR A 41 -4.22 -8.31 -9.26
CA THR A 41 -4.17 -9.55 -10.05
C THR A 41 -4.49 -9.35 -11.52
N ALA A 42 -5.19 -8.27 -11.89
CA ALA A 42 -5.44 -7.90 -13.28
C ALA A 42 -4.14 -7.50 -14.02
N ASP A 43 -3.19 -6.88 -13.33
CA ASP A 43 -1.87 -6.51 -13.87
C ASP A 43 -0.76 -6.78 -12.85
N LEU A 44 -0.60 -8.06 -12.50
CA LEU A 44 0.34 -8.46 -11.45
C LEU A 44 1.77 -7.98 -11.74
N ALA A 45 2.19 -8.06 -13.01
CA ALA A 45 3.53 -7.64 -13.44
C ALA A 45 3.79 -6.16 -13.15
N ALA A 46 2.78 -5.30 -13.27
CA ALA A 46 2.91 -3.88 -12.92
C ALA A 46 2.99 -3.62 -11.41
N HIS A 47 2.61 -4.58 -10.56
CA HIS A 47 2.60 -4.43 -9.10
C HIS A 47 3.72 -5.19 -8.39
N GLU A 48 4.39 -6.12 -9.06
CA GLU A 48 5.53 -6.85 -8.51
C GLU A 48 6.64 -5.91 -8.00
N GLY A 49 7.12 -6.20 -6.79
CA GLY A 49 8.15 -5.42 -6.10
C GLY A 49 7.68 -4.08 -5.53
N LYS A 50 6.42 -3.67 -5.77
CA LYS A 50 5.88 -2.40 -5.25
C LYS A 50 5.34 -2.56 -3.84
N ASP A 51 5.57 -1.51 -3.05
CA ASP A 51 4.98 -1.35 -1.72
C ASP A 51 3.59 -0.71 -1.88
N VAL A 52 2.56 -1.38 -1.36
CA VAL A 52 1.15 -1.05 -1.60
C VAL A 52 0.31 -1.28 -0.35
N ALA A 53 -0.81 -0.55 -0.23
CA ALA A 53 -1.88 -0.88 0.69
C ALA A 53 -2.93 -1.72 -0.05
N VAL A 54 -3.17 -2.95 0.40
CA VAL A 54 -4.10 -3.88 -0.25
C VAL A 54 -5.40 -3.96 0.52
N LEU A 55 -6.51 -3.63 -0.13
CA LEU A 55 -7.87 -3.80 0.36
C LEU A 55 -8.45 -5.16 -0.09
N GLY A 56 -9.07 -5.88 0.82
CA GLY A 56 -9.75 -7.12 0.49
C GLY A 56 -10.30 -7.86 1.70
N ARG A 57 -10.70 -9.11 1.46
CA ARG A 57 -11.13 -10.04 2.49
C ARG A 57 -9.92 -10.77 3.06
N TYR A 58 -9.53 -10.40 4.27
CA TYR A 58 -8.55 -11.12 5.07
C TYR A 58 -9.15 -12.42 5.59
N SER A 59 -8.49 -13.53 5.32
CA SER A 59 -8.90 -14.85 5.79
C SER A 59 -7.69 -15.63 6.29
N PHE A 60 -7.88 -16.44 7.33
CA PHE A 60 -6.85 -17.39 7.76
C PHE A 60 -7.43 -18.74 8.17
N ARG A 61 -6.66 -19.79 7.91
CA ARG A 61 -6.93 -21.19 8.26
C ARG A 61 -5.63 -21.82 8.75
N ARG A 62 -5.67 -23.13 9.06
CA ARG A 62 -4.53 -23.88 9.56
C ARG A 62 -3.32 -23.85 8.61
N ASP A 63 -3.57 -23.81 7.31
CA ASP A 63 -2.54 -23.85 6.27
C ASP A 63 -2.00 -22.47 5.89
N GLY A 64 -2.59 -21.39 6.42
CA GLY A 64 -2.05 -20.04 6.33
C GLY A 64 -3.10 -18.95 6.24
N ARG A 65 -2.68 -17.79 5.74
CA ARG A 65 -3.45 -16.55 5.72
C ARG A 65 -3.33 -15.91 4.35
N TRP A 66 -4.40 -15.28 3.89
CA TRP A 66 -4.47 -14.61 2.59
C TRP A 66 -5.41 -13.41 2.66
N ILE A 67 -5.25 -12.50 1.70
CA ILE A 67 -6.23 -11.47 1.40
C ILE A 67 -6.77 -11.73 0.00
N GLY A 68 -8.09 -11.68 -0.19
CA GLY A 68 -8.69 -12.04 -1.47
C GLY A 68 -10.02 -11.36 -1.76
N GLU A 69 -10.53 -11.64 -2.96
CA GLU A 69 -11.88 -11.30 -3.43
C GLU A 69 -12.57 -12.59 -3.92
N GLU A 70 -13.91 -12.59 -4.05
CA GLU A 70 -14.64 -13.74 -4.60
C GLU A 70 -14.75 -13.68 -6.12
N ALA A 71 -14.95 -12.48 -6.66
CA ALA A 71 -15.08 -12.25 -8.10
C ALA A 71 -14.29 -10.99 -8.52
N CYS A 72 -13.62 -11.10 -9.67
CA CYS A 72 -13.02 -9.98 -10.38
C CYS A 72 -13.67 -9.82 -11.75
N GLU A 73 -13.69 -8.59 -12.27
CA GLU A 73 -14.12 -8.29 -13.63
C GLU A 73 -12.98 -7.64 -14.42
N PRO A 74 -12.52 -8.25 -15.53
CA PRO A 74 -12.88 -9.58 -16.02
C PRO A 74 -12.43 -10.70 -15.06
N ALA A 75 -13.05 -11.88 -15.17
CA ALA A 75 -12.72 -13.02 -14.32
C ALA A 75 -11.22 -13.36 -14.39
N ALA A 76 -10.57 -13.42 -13.23
CA ALA A 76 -9.16 -13.75 -13.12
C ALA A 76 -8.90 -15.22 -13.52
N LYS A 77 -7.77 -15.48 -14.18
CA LYS A 77 -7.34 -16.84 -14.56
C LYS A 77 -6.83 -17.67 -13.38
N THR A 78 -6.43 -16.98 -12.31
CA THR A 78 -5.94 -17.53 -11.05
C THR A 78 -6.84 -17.06 -9.92
N PRO A 79 -6.83 -17.74 -8.75
CA PRO A 79 -7.59 -17.27 -7.60
C PRO A 79 -7.22 -15.81 -7.29
N PRO A 80 -8.20 -14.90 -7.17
CA PRO A 80 -7.95 -13.50 -6.86
C PRO A 80 -7.63 -13.34 -5.37
N SER A 81 -6.50 -13.89 -4.98
CA SER A 81 -5.97 -13.90 -3.63
C SER A 81 -4.46 -13.67 -3.63
N LEU A 82 -3.98 -12.96 -2.61
CA LEU A 82 -2.59 -12.81 -2.26
C LEU A 82 -2.31 -13.54 -0.95
N TRP A 83 -1.27 -14.36 -0.93
CA TRP A 83 -0.86 -15.06 0.27
C TRP A 83 -0.12 -14.12 1.21
N LEU A 84 -0.46 -14.13 2.50
CA LEU A 84 0.14 -13.22 3.48
C LEU A 84 1.38 -13.85 4.11
N SER A 85 2.55 -13.40 3.67
CA SER A 85 3.86 -13.86 4.14
C SER A 85 4.47 -12.79 5.05
N GLU A 86 4.78 -13.13 6.29
CA GLU A 86 5.41 -12.17 7.20
C GLU A 86 6.93 -12.26 7.10
N ASP A 87 7.57 -11.11 6.92
CA ASP A 87 9.02 -11.00 6.85
C ASP A 87 9.47 -9.71 7.56
N SER A 88 10.14 -9.85 8.71
CA SER A 88 10.64 -8.71 9.49
C SER A 88 11.84 -8.00 8.86
N THR A 89 12.48 -8.65 7.89
CA THR A 89 13.73 -8.23 7.25
C THR A 89 13.44 -7.51 5.94
N THR A 90 12.72 -8.16 5.02
CA THR A 90 12.54 -7.67 3.63
C THR A 90 11.21 -6.96 3.39
N ALA A 91 10.18 -7.19 4.23
CA ALA A 91 8.90 -6.52 4.04
C ALA A 91 9.02 -5.01 4.34
N PRO A 92 8.28 -4.16 3.61
CA PRO A 92 8.38 -2.73 3.74
C PRO A 92 7.91 -2.25 5.12
N LYS A 93 8.53 -1.18 5.61
CA LYS A 93 7.98 -0.42 6.73
C LYS A 93 6.94 0.56 6.19
N PRO A 94 5.82 0.77 6.89
CA PRO A 94 4.93 1.89 6.58
C PRO A 94 5.72 3.21 6.54
N PRO A 95 5.38 4.15 5.64
CA PRO A 95 5.93 5.52 5.68
C PRO A 95 5.69 6.18 7.04
N GLY A 96 6.48 7.22 7.32
CA GLY A 96 6.41 7.95 8.59
C GLY A 96 5.04 8.56 8.85
N GLU A 97 4.43 9.16 7.82
CA GLU A 97 3.04 9.59 7.80
C GLU A 97 2.23 8.57 6.97
N PHE A 98 1.70 7.56 7.65
CA PHE A 98 0.81 6.59 7.00
C PHE A 98 -0.62 7.15 6.97
N GLU A 99 -1.00 7.71 5.83
CA GLU A 99 -2.38 8.13 5.56
C GLU A 99 -2.94 7.36 4.37
N LEU A 100 -4.18 6.89 4.47
CA LEU A 100 -4.90 6.28 3.36
C LEU A 100 -5.75 7.35 2.65
N ASP A 101 -5.83 7.27 1.33
CA ASP A 101 -6.85 8.00 0.56
C ASP A 101 -8.25 7.45 0.94
N VAL A 102 -8.86 8.07 1.96
CA VAL A 102 -10.16 7.65 2.52
C VAL A 102 -11.29 7.71 1.47
N PRO A 103 -11.41 8.75 0.63
CA PRO A 103 -12.39 8.74 -0.47
C PRO A 103 -12.22 7.55 -1.43
N SER A 104 -10.99 7.21 -1.82
CA SER A 104 -10.76 6.02 -2.65
C SER A 104 -11.03 4.73 -1.89
N LEU A 105 -10.68 4.65 -0.61
CA LEU A 105 -10.95 3.50 0.25
C LEU A 105 -12.45 3.21 0.32
N ASN A 106 -13.26 4.21 0.66
CA ASN A 106 -14.71 4.03 0.86
C ASN A 106 -15.42 3.60 -0.42
N ARG A 107 -15.10 4.22 -1.57
CA ARG A 107 -15.67 3.80 -2.86
C ARG A 107 -15.32 2.35 -3.18
N LYS A 108 -14.03 2.00 -3.12
CA LYS A 108 -13.57 0.64 -3.42
C LYS A 108 -14.12 -0.39 -2.44
N PHE A 109 -14.28 -0.01 -1.18
CA PHE A 109 -14.85 -0.88 -0.16
C PHE A 109 -16.33 -1.14 -0.42
N ALA A 110 -17.12 -0.11 -0.76
CA ALA A 110 -18.51 -0.29 -1.16
C ALA A 110 -18.63 -1.25 -2.37
N ASP A 111 -17.81 -1.04 -3.41
CA ASP A 111 -17.80 -1.92 -4.58
C ASP A 111 -17.38 -3.35 -4.22
N LEU A 112 -16.42 -3.51 -3.30
CA LEU A 112 -15.94 -4.81 -2.81
C LEU A 112 -17.07 -5.59 -2.12
N LEU A 113 -17.87 -4.92 -1.29
CA LEU A 113 -19.00 -5.54 -0.58
C LEU A 113 -20.08 -6.08 -1.53
N HIS A 114 -20.20 -5.55 -2.75
CA HIS A 114 -21.14 -6.04 -3.74
C HIS A 114 -20.71 -7.36 -4.40
N ARG A 115 -19.40 -7.63 -4.47
CA ARG A 115 -18.83 -8.76 -5.23
C ARG A 115 -18.11 -9.80 -4.38
N THR A 116 -17.94 -9.52 -3.09
CA THR A 116 -17.27 -10.41 -2.14
C THR A 116 -18.06 -10.45 -0.84
N SER A 117 -18.22 -11.64 -0.28
CA SER A 117 -18.87 -11.86 1.01
C SER A 117 -17.88 -12.40 2.06
N LEU A 118 -18.12 -12.07 3.33
CA LEU A 118 -17.45 -12.77 4.43
C LEU A 118 -18.09 -14.15 4.62
N ALA A 119 -17.25 -15.14 4.94
CA ALA A 119 -17.68 -16.50 5.22
C ALA A 119 -18.62 -16.52 6.44
N LYS A 120 -19.73 -17.23 6.31
CA LYS A 120 -20.68 -17.47 7.40
C LYS A 120 -20.28 -18.74 8.14
N PHE A 121 -19.67 -18.58 9.31
CA PHE A 121 -19.30 -19.71 10.16
C PHE A 121 -20.48 -20.12 11.04
N ARG A 122 -20.98 -21.36 10.89
CA ARG A 122 -21.96 -21.93 11.85
C ARG A 122 -21.33 -22.22 13.21
N PHE A 123 -20.02 -22.50 13.22
CA PHE A 123 -19.17 -22.70 14.37
C PHE A 123 -17.79 -22.12 14.03
N GLY A 124 -17.20 -21.31 14.91
CA GLY A 124 -15.91 -20.65 14.67
C GLY A 124 -15.92 -19.16 15.08
N ASN A 125 -14.76 -18.52 15.01
CA ASN A 125 -14.58 -17.12 15.36
C ASN A 125 -14.74 -16.24 14.09
N PRO A 126 -15.62 -15.22 14.06
CA PRO A 126 -15.74 -14.32 12.91
C PRO A 126 -14.43 -13.61 12.56
N GLU A 127 -13.46 -13.52 13.47
CA GLU A 127 -12.13 -12.98 13.18
C GLU A 127 -11.36 -13.77 12.09
N TYR A 128 -11.76 -15.03 11.82
CA TYR A 128 -11.23 -15.85 10.73
C TYR A 128 -11.46 -15.26 9.34
N ASP A 129 -12.44 -14.37 9.20
CA ASP A 129 -12.75 -13.72 7.93
C ASP A 129 -13.22 -12.28 8.14
N ARG A 130 -12.40 -11.31 7.73
CA ARG A 130 -12.62 -9.88 7.98
C ARG A 130 -12.26 -9.03 6.78
N TRP A 131 -12.82 -7.84 6.71
CA TRP A 131 -12.35 -6.82 5.78
C TRP A 131 -11.06 -6.20 6.31
N ALA A 132 -10.06 -6.03 5.45
CA ALA A 132 -8.79 -5.45 5.87
C ALA A 132 -8.13 -4.60 4.78
N VAL A 133 -7.33 -3.63 5.23
CA VAL A 133 -6.27 -3.00 4.45
C VAL A 133 -4.93 -3.44 5.02
N ILE A 134 -4.06 -3.99 4.18
CA ILE A 134 -2.74 -4.49 4.59
C ILE A 134 -1.65 -3.78 3.79
N TYR A 135 -0.72 -3.13 4.48
CA TYR A 135 0.46 -2.56 3.84
C TYR A 135 1.57 -3.60 3.68
N GLY A 136 2.06 -3.78 2.46
CA GLY A 136 3.08 -4.78 2.15
C GLY A 136 3.63 -4.66 0.74
N ARG A 137 4.49 -5.60 0.36
CA ARG A 137 5.09 -5.69 -0.98
C ARG A 137 4.54 -6.89 -1.74
N VAL A 138 4.10 -6.66 -2.97
CA VAL A 138 3.68 -7.76 -3.86
C VAL A 138 4.93 -8.46 -4.39
N VAL A 139 4.99 -9.77 -4.26
CA VAL A 139 6.08 -10.60 -4.77
C VAL A 139 5.54 -11.82 -5.50
N PRO A 140 6.18 -12.23 -6.61
CA PRO A 140 5.74 -13.38 -7.37
C PRO A 140 5.84 -14.64 -6.51
N ARG A 141 4.79 -15.47 -6.57
CA ARG A 141 4.76 -16.75 -5.87
C ARG A 141 5.47 -17.80 -6.71
N LYS A 142 6.16 -18.73 -6.06
CA LYS A 142 6.79 -19.87 -6.76
C LYS A 142 5.71 -20.72 -7.45
N ALA A 143 6.03 -21.23 -8.64
CA ALA A 143 5.07 -21.86 -9.55
C ALA A 143 4.32 -23.07 -8.93
N ASP A 144 4.97 -23.80 -8.02
CA ASP A 144 4.39 -24.92 -7.27
C ASP A 144 3.29 -24.48 -6.30
N ALA A 145 3.32 -23.25 -5.81
CA ALA A 145 2.36 -22.70 -4.84
C ALA A 145 1.35 -21.70 -5.46
N ALA A 146 1.50 -21.37 -6.74
CA ALA A 146 0.65 -20.41 -7.47
C ALA A 146 -0.82 -20.87 -7.64
N HIS A 147 -1.10 -22.16 -7.44
CA HIS A 147 -2.47 -22.68 -7.46
C HIS A 147 -3.32 -22.23 -6.25
N LYS A 148 -2.69 -21.77 -5.16
CA LYS A 148 -3.38 -21.32 -3.93
C LYS A 148 -3.64 -19.82 -3.88
N ALA A 149 -2.79 -19.04 -4.55
CA ALA A 149 -2.82 -17.59 -4.60
C ALA A 149 -2.02 -17.09 -5.79
N SER A 150 -2.41 -15.95 -6.34
CA SER A 150 -1.77 -15.37 -7.51
C SER A 150 -0.36 -14.85 -7.22
N ALA A 151 -0.13 -14.33 -6.01
CA ALA A 151 1.15 -13.81 -5.56
C ALA A 151 1.23 -13.81 -4.02
N ASP A 152 2.37 -13.42 -3.48
CA ASP A 152 2.57 -13.17 -2.07
C ASP A 152 2.48 -11.66 -1.78
N LEU A 153 1.93 -11.31 -0.63
CA LEU A 153 2.04 -9.99 -0.03
C LEU A 153 2.96 -10.12 1.19
N LEU A 154 4.21 -9.67 1.03
CA LEU A 154 5.16 -9.60 2.13
C LEU A 154 4.81 -8.42 3.02
N PHE A 155 4.41 -8.71 4.24
CA PHE A 155 4.08 -7.69 5.23
C PHE A 155 4.95 -7.87 6.48
N ARG A 156 5.07 -6.79 7.25
CA ARG A 156 5.80 -6.81 8.51
C ARG A 156 4.82 -7.06 9.65
N GLY A 157 5.17 -7.86 10.66
CA GLY A 157 4.25 -8.17 11.79
C GLY A 157 3.81 -6.94 12.59
N ASN A 158 4.65 -5.91 12.68
CA ASN A 158 4.30 -4.58 13.19
C ASN A 158 3.88 -3.59 12.07
N GLY A 159 3.64 -4.09 10.87
CA GLY A 159 3.13 -3.34 9.74
C GLY A 159 1.64 -3.04 9.90
N VAL A 160 1.12 -2.20 9.01
CA VAL A 160 -0.26 -1.73 9.10
C VAL A 160 -1.21 -2.79 8.55
N VAL A 161 -1.93 -3.44 9.48
CA VAL A 161 -3.13 -4.24 9.20
C VAL A 161 -4.31 -3.52 9.85
N ILE A 162 -5.14 -2.88 9.02
CA ILE A 162 -6.34 -2.17 9.48
C ILE A 162 -7.54 -3.05 9.18
N PHE A 163 -8.24 -3.50 10.21
CA PHE A 163 -9.51 -4.20 10.03
C PHE A 163 -10.65 -3.20 9.87
N LEU A 164 -11.46 -3.40 8.84
CA LEU A 164 -12.61 -2.56 8.54
C LEU A 164 -13.88 -3.23 9.06
N THR A 165 -14.80 -2.42 9.55
CA THR A 165 -16.14 -2.85 9.91
C THR A 165 -17.14 -2.33 8.89
N THR A 166 -18.17 -3.12 8.63
CA THR A 166 -19.40 -2.62 8.02
C THR A 166 -20.28 -2.13 9.17
N GLU A 167 -20.00 -0.94 9.72
CA GLU A 167 -21.02 -0.35 10.60
C GLU A 167 -22.26 -0.10 9.74
N GLN A 168 -23.38 -0.70 10.16
CA GLN A 168 -24.71 -0.52 9.58
C GLN A 168 -25.35 0.75 10.12
#